data_AF-A0A7Z9GBC2-F1
#
_entry.id   AF-A0A7Z9GBC2-F1
#
_cell.length_a   1.000
_cell.length_b   1.000
_cell.length_c   1.000
_cell.angle_alpha   90.00
_cell.angle_beta   90.00
_cell.angle_gamma   90.00
#
_symmetry.space_group_name_H-M   'P 1'
#
loop_
_entity.id
_entity.type
_entity.pdbx_description
1 polymer ?
#
loop_
_entity_poly.entity_id
_entity_poly.type
_entity_poly.pdbx_seq_one_letter_code
_entity_poly.pdbx_strand_id
1 'polypeptide(L)'
;MFSSASAGATALNGTLAAVWYCDQSSVHVSLSGTMRGKAAGTGQGSAILIEAVGATQEFVANISSSSGVDKKVVFNFAPTSDKYIRKVFNTNPALCNSTITPSAQRELLWLGETYERAINDASISDAAPAASAGRVHGIILGLSHGTGVWGDLKGKVGTDSESLIDSQTGWFISQDLTIVTGSNNYDPNNDDSVTKLFKLHGLKHGEWIQNNIKASIEDVRASTNDSDPYGTFNIVLRSIKDSDNAVKVVERFNNCSLNPNSPNYLAKKVGDINMVWLNDERRYRELGAYANQSKFVRVEMNATVNEGGTDPRLLPFGVHGPMKFQTFQITSGTTISNAMPGNAMATITGLINPERWCGLQAAGGSEALIRTSDAGSTANWVGNFQFPDLALRVSGTDGNLASAKAAYWGYNSGKSASDTAFCDSCLDVVRSLPDGISSFASASASPTEVSWVFSLDDLKGAGANNAMYQSGSRAAGASISALSGGYTSVLDLGYDSFTAPFFG
;
A
#
# COMPACT_ATOMS: atom_id res chain seq x y z
N MET A 1 -1.69 7.96 13.32
CA MET A 1 -2.90 8.48 14.00
C MET A 1 -3.69 7.32 14.55
N PHE A 2 -4.43 7.51 15.66
CA PHE A 2 -5.21 6.48 16.37
C PHE A 2 -6.62 6.99 16.73
N SER A 3 -7.65 6.16 16.58
CA SER A 3 -9.00 6.37 17.17
C SER A 3 -8.98 5.92 18.65
N SER A 4 -9.54 6.68 19.60
CA SER A 4 -9.21 6.50 21.04
C SER A 4 -10.18 5.71 21.94
N ALA A 5 -9.87 5.81 23.25
CA ALA A 5 -10.61 5.53 24.49
C ALA A 5 -10.43 4.16 25.15
N SER A 6 -9.49 3.32 24.70
CA SER A 6 -9.09 2.17 25.53
C SER A 6 -8.24 2.63 26.72
N ALA A 7 -8.82 2.64 27.92
CA ALA A 7 -8.09 2.67 29.19
C ALA A 7 -7.62 1.26 29.61
N GLY A 8 -7.58 0.30 28.69
CA GLY A 8 -7.21 -1.10 28.92
C GLY A 8 -6.11 -1.60 27.99
N ALA A 9 -5.61 -2.81 28.25
CA ALA A 9 -4.54 -3.47 27.50
C ALA A 9 -4.90 -3.86 26.05
N THR A 10 -6.07 -3.48 25.54
CA THR A 10 -6.47 -3.72 24.15
C THR A 10 -5.66 -2.83 23.22
N ALA A 11 -4.97 -3.45 22.26
CA ALA A 11 -4.21 -2.74 21.23
C ALA A 11 -5.13 -1.81 20.42
N LEU A 12 -4.73 -0.54 20.31
CA LEU A 12 -5.38 0.45 19.46
C LEU A 12 -4.72 0.43 18.09
N ASN A 13 -5.52 0.26 17.03
CA ASN A 13 -5.02 0.36 15.67
C ASN A 13 -4.81 1.82 15.28
N GLY A 14 -3.65 2.09 14.71
CA GLY A 14 -3.32 3.37 14.13
C GLY A 14 -2.69 3.21 12.76
N THR A 15 -2.81 4.26 11.95
CA THR A 15 -2.28 4.28 10.58
C THR A 15 -1.30 5.44 10.38
N LEU A 16 -0.35 5.29 9.45
CA LEU A 16 0.49 6.40 9.00
C LEU A 16 -0.38 7.40 8.23
N ALA A 17 -0.36 8.65 8.65
CA ALA A 17 -1.23 9.69 8.08
C ALA A 17 -0.52 10.57 7.05
N ALA A 18 0.75 10.90 7.31
CA ALA A 18 1.58 11.74 6.45
C ALA A 18 3.07 11.52 6.71
N VAL A 19 3.90 11.87 5.71
CA VAL A 19 5.36 11.87 5.80
C VAL A 19 5.91 13.27 5.54
N TRP A 20 6.76 13.75 6.45
CA TRP A 20 7.53 14.98 6.29
C TRP A 20 8.99 14.66 6.06
N TYR A 21 9.58 15.39 5.12
CA TYR A 21 10.98 15.30 4.75
C TYR A 21 11.71 16.54 5.23
N CYS A 22 12.74 16.34 6.04
CA CYS A 22 13.51 17.42 6.65
C CYS A 22 14.99 17.03 6.74
N ASP A 23 15.89 18.02 6.77
CA ASP A 23 17.31 17.78 6.98
C ASP A 23 17.52 17.35 8.44
N GLN A 24 17.90 16.07 8.62
CA GLN A 24 18.01 15.38 9.91
C GLN A 24 18.89 16.09 10.94
N SER A 25 19.80 16.95 10.50
CA SER A 25 20.79 17.58 11.38
C SER A 25 20.30 18.84 12.09
N SER A 26 19.23 19.48 11.60
CA SER A 26 18.87 20.83 12.05
C SER A 26 17.39 21.14 12.09
N VAL A 27 16.50 20.27 11.59
CA VAL A 27 15.05 20.53 11.56
C VAL A 27 14.29 19.36 12.17
N HIS A 28 13.28 19.67 12.97
CA HIS A 28 12.46 18.67 13.66
C HIS A 28 10.99 19.04 13.60
N VAL A 29 10.14 18.01 13.52
CA VAL A 29 8.68 18.14 13.56
C VAL A 29 8.16 17.54 14.87
N SER A 30 7.33 18.30 15.59
CA SER A 30 6.68 17.86 16.82
C SER A 30 5.21 18.29 16.84
N LEU A 31 4.39 17.65 17.67
CA LEU A 31 3.02 18.08 17.91
C LEU A 31 2.93 18.81 19.25
N SER A 32 2.00 19.74 19.36
CA SER A 32 1.61 20.34 20.64
C SER A 32 0.11 20.30 20.86
N GLY A 33 -0.29 20.04 22.11
CA GLY A 33 -1.70 20.01 22.49
C GLY A 33 -1.92 19.25 23.79
N THR A 34 -3.14 18.77 23.98
CA THR A 34 -3.50 17.92 25.12
C THR A 34 -2.86 16.54 24.94
N MET A 35 -2.06 16.10 25.91
CA MET A 35 -1.50 14.75 25.92
C MET A 35 -2.55 13.71 26.33
N ARG A 36 -2.44 12.49 25.79
CA ARG A 36 -3.26 11.34 26.19
C ARG A 36 -3.04 10.97 27.67
N GLY A 37 -4.11 11.00 28.48
CA GLY A 37 -4.17 10.42 29.84
C GLY A 37 -5.17 11.10 30.78
N LYS A 38 -5.34 10.57 32.00
CA LYS A 38 -6.40 10.96 32.97
C LYS A 38 -6.22 12.37 33.58
N ALA A 39 -5.02 12.93 33.54
CA ALA A 39 -4.75 14.33 33.85
C ALA A 39 -4.29 15.04 32.57
N ALA A 40 -5.17 15.85 31.99
CA ALA A 40 -4.95 16.58 30.74
C ALA A 40 -3.85 17.65 30.92
N GLY A 41 -2.59 17.25 30.81
CA GLY A 41 -1.45 18.15 30.67
C GLY A 41 -1.27 18.55 29.22
N THR A 42 -0.91 19.82 28.97
CA THR A 42 -0.43 20.24 27.65
C THR A 42 1.01 19.81 27.47
N GLY A 43 1.35 19.25 26.31
CA GLY A 43 2.71 18.85 25.96
C GLY A 43 3.11 19.30 24.56
N GLN A 44 4.41 19.39 24.33
CA GLN A 44 5.01 19.61 23.01
C GLN A 44 6.19 18.65 22.85
N GLY A 45 6.23 17.93 21.72
CA GLY A 45 7.32 17.00 21.45
C GLY A 45 7.01 16.02 20.32
N SER A 46 8.03 15.26 19.94
CA SER A 46 7.88 14.06 19.12
C SER A 46 7.68 12.84 20.05
N ALA A 47 7.22 11.71 19.50
CA ALA A 47 6.94 10.48 20.26
C ALA A 47 5.97 10.62 21.45
N ILE A 48 5.10 11.64 21.42
CA ILE A 48 4.00 11.84 22.37
C ILE A 48 2.65 11.74 21.64
N LEU A 49 1.66 11.15 22.31
CA LEU A 49 0.29 11.10 21.80
C LEU A 49 -0.42 12.42 22.11
N ILE A 50 -0.59 13.24 21.08
CA ILE A 50 -1.34 14.50 21.13
C ILE A 50 -2.73 14.28 20.58
N GLU A 51 -3.71 14.78 21.31
CA GLU A 51 -5.10 14.72 20.89
C GLU A 51 -5.45 15.81 19.88
N ALA A 52 -6.22 15.43 18.86
CA ALA A 52 -6.83 16.33 17.90
C ALA A 52 -7.88 17.23 18.56
N VAL A 53 -8.06 18.45 18.03
CA VAL A 53 -8.99 19.44 18.57
C VAL A 53 -10.04 19.83 17.51
N GLY A 54 -11.26 20.12 17.97
CA GLY A 54 -12.31 20.64 17.10
C GLY A 54 -13.00 19.56 16.24
N ALA A 55 -14.02 20.00 15.50
CA ALA A 55 -14.90 19.10 14.74
C ALA A 55 -14.22 18.44 13.53
N THR A 56 -13.16 19.05 13.01
CA THR A 56 -12.37 18.58 11.84
C THR A 56 -11.05 17.93 12.24
N GLN A 57 -10.89 17.56 13.52
CA GLN A 57 -9.71 16.85 14.05
C GLN A 57 -8.39 17.56 13.73
N GLU A 58 -8.26 18.80 14.20
CA GLU A 58 -7.10 19.64 13.95
C GLU A 58 -5.92 19.29 14.86
N PHE A 59 -4.71 19.33 14.29
CA PHE A 59 -3.45 19.18 15.00
C PHE A 59 -2.61 20.45 14.86
N VAL A 60 -1.72 20.68 15.82
CA VAL A 60 -0.73 21.76 15.76
C VAL A 60 0.67 21.15 15.64
N ALA A 61 1.27 21.29 14.46
CA ALA A 61 2.67 20.97 14.23
C ALA A 61 3.57 22.15 14.60
N ASN A 62 4.64 21.87 15.35
CA ASN A 62 5.74 22.80 15.59
C ASN A 62 6.94 22.31 14.78
N ILE A 63 7.39 23.16 13.87
CA ILE A 63 8.62 22.98 13.10
C ILE A 63 9.68 23.79 13.82
N SER A 64 10.69 23.10 14.32
CA SER A 64 11.79 23.71 15.06
C SER A 64 13.09 23.46 14.35
N SER A 65 14.00 24.42 14.42
CA SER A 65 15.41 24.21 14.09
C SER A 65 16.31 24.37 15.31
N SER A 66 17.63 24.31 15.11
CA SER A 66 18.62 24.58 16.16
C SER A 66 18.47 25.94 16.85
N SER A 67 17.68 26.88 16.29
CA SER A 67 17.37 28.19 16.89
C SER A 67 16.05 28.26 17.68
N GLY A 68 15.28 27.16 17.78
CA GLY A 68 14.00 27.10 18.49
C GLY A 68 12.83 26.76 17.56
N VAL A 69 11.59 27.03 18.02
CA VAL A 69 10.37 26.82 17.20
C VAL A 69 10.27 27.93 16.15
N ASP A 70 10.47 27.58 14.88
CA ASP A 70 10.46 28.55 13.78
C ASP A 70 9.05 28.73 13.18
N LYS A 71 8.20 27.69 13.23
CA LYS A 71 6.86 27.74 12.62
C LYS A 71 5.86 26.85 13.36
N LYS A 72 4.68 27.40 13.65
CA LYS A 72 3.50 26.64 14.10
C LYS A 72 2.49 26.56 12.97
N VAL A 73 2.04 25.35 12.66
CA VAL A 73 1.07 25.10 11.58
C VAL A 73 -0.09 24.30 12.15
N VAL A 74 -1.30 24.85 12.00
CA VAL A 74 -2.54 24.12 12.33
C VAL A 74 -2.99 23.40 11.07
N PHE A 75 -3.23 22.10 11.16
CA PHE A 75 -3.60 21.28 10.01
C PHE A 75 -4.63 20.20 10.35
N ASN A 76 -5.31 19.69 9.33
CA ASN A 76 -6.17 18.50 9.37
C ASN A 76 -6.03 17.69 8.08
N PHE A 77 -6.75 16.59 7.98
CA PHE A 77 -6.73 15.69 6.81
C PHE A 77 -7.96 15.87 5.90
N ALA A 78 -8.80 16.86 6.17
CA ALA A 78 -10.01 17.17 5.40
C ALA A 78 -9.67 17.96 4.12
N PRO A 79 -9.80 17.39 2.90
CA PRO A 79 -9.42 18.09 1.66
C PRO A 79 -10.22 19.37 1.38
N THR A 80 -11.44 19.44 1.92
CA THR A 80 -12.33 20.60 1.82
C THR A 80 -11.96 21.73 2.78
N SER A 81 -11.13 21.47 3.79
CA SER A 81 -10.71 22.48 4.77
C SER A 81 -9.62 23.39 4.21
N ASP A 82 -9.58 24.64 4.67
CA ASP A 82 -8.45 25.54 4.43
C ASP A 82 -7.20 25.11 5.20
N LYS A 83 -7.39 24.34 6.27
CA LYS A 83 -6.32 23.75 7.09
C LYS A 83 -5.89 22.37 6.57
N TYR A 84 -6.32 21.98 5.37
CA TYR A 84 -5.90 20.72 4.79
C TYR A 84 -4.37 20.65 4.72
N ILE A 85 -3.78 19.55 5.18
CA ILE A 85 -2.33 19.38 5.32
C ILE A 85 -1.56 19.75 4.04
N ARG A 86 -2.03 19.33 2.86
CA ARG A 86 -1.37 19.66 1.58
C ARG A 86 -1.55 21.12 1.13
N LYS A 87 -2.45 21.89 1.74
CA LYS A 87 -2.61 23.34 1.49
C LYS A 87 -1.75 24.20 2.41
N VAL A 88 -1.43 23.71 3.63
CA VAL A 88 -0.74 24.51 4.66
C VAL A 88 0.75 24.23 4.78
N PHE A 89 1.22 23.08 4.28
CA PHE A 89 2.65 22.75 4.20
C PHE A 89 3.20 22.89 2.78
N ASN A 90 4.50 23.16 2.69
CA ASN A 90 5.23 23.11 1.42
C ASN A 90 5.22 21.67 0.88
N THR A 91 4.83 21.49 -0.38
CA THR A 91 4.87 20.19 -1.08
C THR A 91 5.92 20.16 -2.20
N ASN A 92 6.68 21.25 -2.38
CA ASN A 92 7.73 21.35 -3.38
C ASN A 92 9.11 21.10 -2.76
N PRO A 93 9.78 19.96 -3.06
CA PRO A 93 11.09 19.65 -2.50
C PRO A 93 12.20 20.61 -2.97
N ALA A 94 12.03 21.31 -4.11
CA ALA A 94 13.03 22.26 -4.60
C ALA A 94 13.24 23.43 -3.62
N LEU A 95 12.21 23.82 -2.86
CA LEU A 95 12.31 24.91 -1.89
C LEU A 95 13.19 24.57 -0.68
N CYS A 96 13.49 23.28 -0.46
CA CYS A 96 14.44 22.84 0.56
C CYS A 96 15.89 22.81 0.06
N ASN A 97 16.13 23.00 -1.23
CA ASN A 97 17.47 22.91 -1.82
C ASN A 97 18.22 24.25 -1.74
N SER A 98 19.31 24.27 -0.97
CA SER A 98 20.11 25.47 -0.73
C SER A 98 20.91 25.98 -1.93
N THR A 99 21.09 25.15 -2.96
CA THR A 99 21.85 25.46 -4.18
C THR A 99 21.00 26.19 -5.21
N ILE A 100 19.71 25.88 -5.29
CA ILE A 100 18.79 26.43 -6.31
C ILE A 100 17.73 27.37 -5.75
N THR A 101 17.50 27.37 -4.44
CA THR A 101 16.49 28.22 -3.79
C THR A 101 17.15 29.32 -2.93
N PRO A 102 16.87 30.60 -3.21
CA PRO A 102 17.33 31.73 -2.40
C PRO A 102 16.92 31.58 -0.93
N SER A 103 17.76 32.05 0.00
CA SER A 103 17.54 31.90 1.44
C SER A 103 16.18 32.43 1.93
N ALA A 104 15.68 33.54 1.35
CA ALA A 104 14.41 34.15 1.73
C ALA A 104 13.16 33.33 1.34
N GLN A 105 13.30 32.37 0.43
CA GLN A 105 12.22 31.50 -0.06
C GLN A 105 12.42 30.04 0.36
N ARG A 106 13.46 29.77 1.17
CA ARG A 106 13.84 28.43 1.57
C ARG A 106 12.87 27.90 2.62
N GLU A 107 12.34 26.72 2.36
CA GLU A 107 11.52 26.00 3.32
C GLU A 107 12.37 24.98 4.07
N LEU A 108 12.08 24.80 5.37
CA LEU A 108 12.82 23.88 6.25
C LEU A 108 12.49 22.41 5.99
N LEU A 109 11.29 22.15 5.47
CA LEU A 109 10.78 20.82 5.19
C LEU A 109 9.86 20.85 3.97
N TRP A 110 9.56 19.66 3.46
CA TRP A 110 8.45 19.46 2.55
C TRP A 110 7.60 18.26 3.00
N LEU A 111 6.31 18.33 2.71
CA LEU A 111 5.33 17.27 2.91
C LEU A 111 5.31 16.40 1.66
N GLY A 112 5.52 15.10 1.81
CA GLY A 112 5.37 14.15 0.70
C GLY A 112 4.04 13.43 0.75
N GLU A 113 4.08 12.15 1.09
CA GLU A 113 2.94 11.25 1.07
C GLU A 113 1.91 11.61 2.14
N THR A 114 0.63 11.50 1.79
CA THR A 114 -0.51 11.61 2.72
C THR A 114 -1.49 10.49 2.44
N TYR A 115 -2.11 9.94 3.48
CA TYR A 115 -2.88 8.70 3.40
C TYR A 115 -4.31 8.88 3.90
N GLU A 116 -5.03 9.82 3.31
CA GLU A 116 -6.41 10.17 3.71
C GLU A 116 -7.36 8.98 3.67
N ARG A 117 -7.19 8.08 2.71
CA ARG A 117 -8.02 6.87 2.66
C ARG A 117 -7.77 5.95 3.84
N ALA A 118 -6.50 5.69 4.17
CA ALA A 118 -6.17 4.83 5.30
C ALA A 118 -6.71 5.42 6.63
N ILE A 119 -6.69 6.75 6.76
CA ILE A 119 -7.31 7.46 7.89
C ILE A 119 -8.83 7.21 7.93
N ASN A 120 -9.50 7.34 6.78
CA ASN A 120 -10.95 7.12 6.69
C ASN A 120 -11.35 5.66 6.96
N ASP A 121 -10.61 4.70 6.38
CA ASP A 121 -10.87 3.26 6.52
C ASP A 121 -10.58 2.78 7.95
N ALA A 122 -9.59 3.36 8.62
CA ALA A 122 -9.32 3.14 10.04
C ALA A 122 -10.40 3.77 10.97
N SER A 123 -11.45 4.37 10.40
CA SER A 123 -12.48 5.12 11.13
C SER A 123 -11.92 6.26 11.98
N ILE A 124 -10.80 6.84 11.52
CA ILE A 124 -10.12 8.01 12.08
C ILE A 124 -10.46 9.23 11.20
N SER A 125 -11.63 9.21 10.55
CA SER A 125 -12.03 10.23 9.57
C SER A 125 -12.36 11.55 10.23
N ASP A 126 -12.29 12.65 9.47
CA ASP A 126 -12.65 14.01 9.92
C ASP A 126 -14.12 14.17 10.36
N ALA A 127 -14.95 13.11 10.26
CA ALA A 127 -16.26 13.09 10.86
C ALA A 127 -16.10 13.02 12.39
N ALA A 128 -16.44 14.12 13.07
CA ALA A 128 -16.37 14.23 14.52
C ALA A 128 -16.91 12.97 15.22
N PRO A 129 -16.15 12.36 16.16
CA PRO A 129 -16.78 11.51 17.15
C PRO A 129 -17.87 12.34 17.83
N ALA A 130 -19.09 11.83 17.91
CA ALA A 130 -20.11 12.39 18.81
C ALA A 130 -19.46 12.61 20.19
N ALA A 131 -19.88 13.62 20.95
CA ALA A 131 -19.22 14.15 22.17
C ALA A 131 -18.97 13.15 23.34
N SER A 132 -19.07 11.84 23.11
CA SER A 132 -18.68 10.75 24.02
C SER A 132 -18.00 9.57 23.30
N ALA A 133 -17.61 9.71 22.03
CA ALA A 133 -16.88 8.72 21.23
C ALA A 133 -15.41 9.15 21.06
N GLY A 134 -14.50 8.18 20.95
CA GLY A 134 -13.07 8.36 21.16
C GLY A 134 -12.44 9.50 20.35
N ARG A 135 -11.81 10.44 21.05
CA ARG A 135 -10.87 11.48 20.57
C ARG A 135 -9.81 10.89 19.61
N VAL A 136 -9.31 11.62 18.62
CA VAL A 136 -8.25 11.11 17.74
C VAL A 136 -6.89 11.54 18.27
N HIS A 137 -5.87 10.68 18.21
CA HIS A 137 -4.51 11.00 18.65
C HIS A 137 -3.48 10.89 17.52
N GLY A 138 -2.62 11.89 17.42
CA GLY A 138 -1.46 11.95 16.54
C GLY A 138 -0.16 11.73 17.32
N ILE A 139 0.83 11.18 16.64
CA ILE A 139 2.20 11.00 17.14
C ILE A 139 3.15 11.20 15.97
N ILE A 140 4.31 11.83 16.22
CA ILE A 140 5.39 11.96 15.25
C ILE A 140 6.51 11.01 15.64
N LEU A 141 6.90 10.15 14.70
CA LEU A 141 8.02 9.23 14.82
C LEU A 141 8.96 9.46 13.63
N GLY A 142 10.25 9.22 13.83
CA GLY A 142 11.18 9.12 12.70
C GLY A 142 10.95 7.80 11.99
N LEU A 143 11.16 7.76 10.68
CA LEU A 143 11.14 6.52 9.91
C LEU A 143 12.60 6.13 9.65
N SER A 144 13.00 4.91 10.01
CA SER A 144 14.34 4.35 9.75
C SER A 144 14.35 2.87 10.11
N HIS A 145 15.21 2.07 9.48
CA HIS A 145 15.41 0.66 9.82
C HIS A 145 16.86 0.25 9.65
N GLY A 146 17.41 -0.46 10.64
CA GLY A 146 18.82 -0.85 10.67
C GLY A 146 19.76 0.37 10.56
N THR A 147 20.81 0.24 9.75
CA THR A 147 21.73 1.34 9.38
C THR A 147 21.24 2.14 8.17
N GLY A 148 20.12 1.76 7.56
CA GLY A 148 19.52 2.45 6.42
C GLY A 148 18.87 3.75 6.87
N VAL A 149 19.54 4.87 6.61
CA VAL A 149 19.05 6.20 6.94
C VAL A 149 18.03 6.62 5.87
N TRP A 150 16.75 6.65 6.24
CA TRP A 150 15.62 7.15 5.43
C TRP A 150 15.60 8.68 5.28
N GLY A 151 16.71 9.34 5.60
CA GLY A 151 16.79 10.79 5.78
C GLY A 151 16.74 11.59 4.49
N ASP A 152 16.98 10.96 3.35
CA ASP A 152 17.04 11.69 2.10
C ASP A 152 15.97 11.27 1.08
N LEU A 153 15.44 10.04 1.17
CA LEU A 153 14.47 9.47 0.23
C LEU A 153 14.78 9.88 -1.22
N LYS A 154 16.08 10.02 -1.52
CA LYS A 154 16.60 10.50 -2.81
C LYS A 154 16.56 9.36 -3.81
N GLY A 155 15.39 8.74 -3.94
CA GLY A 155 15.20 7.53 -4.73
C GLY A 155 16.16 6.40 -4.34
N LYS A 156 16.05 5.31 -5.08
CA LYS A 156 17.03 4.22 -5.08
C LYS A 156 18.38 4.76 -5.55
N VAL A 157 19.41 4.63 -4.72
CA VAL A 157 20.79 4.92 -5.13
C VAL A 157 21.18 3.87 -6.17
N GLY A 158 21.96 4.26 -7.19
CA GLY A 158 22.35 3.40 -8.33
C GLY A 158 23.02 2.07 -7.99
N THR A 159 23.25 1.77 -6.71
CA THR A 159 23.84 0.53 -6.20
C THR A 159 22.86 -0.64 -6.16
N ASP A 160 21.55 -0.38 -6.09
CA ASP A 160 20.59 -1.39 -5.63
C ASP A 160 19.87 -2.16 -6.74
N SER A 161 20.32 -2.09 -7.99
CA SER A 161 19.63 -2.70 -9.17
C SER A 161 18.17 -2.26 -9.40
N GLU A 162 17.62 -1.42 -8.52
CA GLU A 162 16.28 -0.84 -8.57
C GLU A 162 16.29 0.69 -8.80
N SER A 163 17.45 1.27 -9.09
CA SER A 163 17.52 2.68 -9.48
C SER A 163 17.04 2.87 -10.91
N LEU A 164 16.08 3.78 -11.11
CA LEU A 164 15.48 4.12 -12.41
C LEU A 164 14.76 2.95 -13.10
N ILE A 165 14.23 1.99 -12.33
CA ILE A 165 13.42 0.92 -12.91
C ILE A 165 11.98 1.37 -13.15
N ASP A 166 11.36 0.81 -14.19
CA ASP A 166 9.97 1.10 -14.53
C ASP A 166 9.03 0.42 -13.53
N SER A 167 7.92 1.10 -13.21
CA SER A 167 6.86 0.52 -12.38
C SER A 167 6.36 -0.80 -12.96
N GLN A 168 6.03 -1.76 -12.11
CA GLN A 168 5.49 -3.06 -12.53
C GLN A 168 4.23 -3.40 -11.75
N THR A 169 3.44 -4.35 -12.26
CA THR A 169 2.40 -5.01 -11.47
C THR A 169 3.03 -6.05 -10.56
N GLY A 170 2.24 -6.55 -9.60
CA GLY A 170 2.55 -7.84 -8.98
C GLY A 170 2.41 -8.98 -9.98
N TRP A 171 2.77 -10.18 -9.53
CA TRP A 171 2.55 -11.39 -10.30
C TRP A 171 1.07 -11.69 -10.41
N PHE A 172 0.58 -11.86 -11.64
CA PHE A 172 -0.69 -12.52 -11.90
C PHE A 172 -0.53 -14.00 -11.61
N ILE A 173 -1.45 -14.54 -10.81
CA ILE A 173 -1.39 -15.90 -10.29
C ILE A 173 -2.54 -16.75 -10.80
N SER A 174 -2.33 -18.06 -10.79
CA SER A 174 -3.30 -19.05 -11.24
C SER A 174 -4.43 -19.29 -10.25
N GLN A 175 -5.49 -19.91 -10.76
CA GLN A 175 -6.57 -20.48 -9.97
C GLN A 175 -6.12 -21.74 -9.21
N ASP A 176 -6.97 -22.20 -8.30
CA ASP A 176 -6.86 -23.51 -7.67
C ASP A 176 -7.40 -24.63 -8.58
N LEU A 177 -6.51 -25.53 -9.02
CA LEU A 177 -6.90 -26.77 -9.71
C LEU A 177 -7.03 -27.97 -8.76
N THR A 178 -6.54 -27.85 -7.52
CA THR A 178 -6.46 -28.97 -6.56
C THR A 178 -7.80 -29.26 -5.87
N ILE A 179 -8.77 -28.34 -5.96
CA ILE A 179 -10.11 -28.54 -5.43
C ILE A 179 -10.78 -29.83 -5.95
N VAL A 180 -10.49 -30.20 -7.21
CA VAL A 180 -11.01 -31.43 -7.83
C VAL A 180 -10.56 -32.69 -7.06
N THR A 181 -9.47 -32.59 -6.30
CA THR A 181 -8.92 -33.64 -5.44
C THR A 181 -9.34 -33.54 -3.97
N GLY A 182 -10.20 -32.58 -3.60
CA GLY A 182 -10.74 -32.41 -2.26
C GLY A 182 -9.83 -31.70 -1.25
N SER A 183 -8.76 -31.04 -1.72
CA SER A 183 -7.83 -30.30 -0.86
C SER A 183 -8.37 -28.94 -0.44
N ASN A 184 -8.18 -28.57 0.84
CA ASN A 184 -8.47 -27.25 1.40
C ASN A 184 -7.21 -26.45 1.76
N ASN A 185 -6.05 -26.87 1.28
CA ASN A 185 -4.75 -26.23 1.59
C ASN A 185 -4.40 -25.08 0.64
N TYR A 186 -5.35 -24.61 -0.19
CA TYR A 186 -5.10 -23.48 -1.07
C TYR A 186 -4.97 -22.19 -0.27
N ASP A 187 -3.79 -21.56 -0.32
CA ASP A 187 -3.56 -20.21 0.20
C ASP A 187 -2.95 -19.34 -0.90
N PRO A 188 -3.67 -18.33 -1.41
CA PRO A 188 -3.11 -17.48 -2.45
C PRO A 188 -1.92 -16.64 -1.96
N ASN A 189 -1.68 -16.53 -0.65
CA ASN A 189 -0.51 -15.86 -0.09
C ASN A 189 0.75 -16.75 -0.04
N ASN A 190 0.60 -18.05 -0.31
CA ASN A 190 1.71 -19.00 -0.34
C ASN A 190 2.03 -19.38 -1.79
N ASP A 191 3.26 -19.07 -2.22
CA ASP A 191 3.78 -19.36 -3.56
C ASP A 191 3.76 -20.87 -3.89
N ASP A 192 3.70 -21.77 -2.91
CA ASP A 192 3.60 -23.22 -3.14
C ASP A 192 2.18 -23.66 -3.56
N SER A 193 1.15 -22.86 -3.27
CA SER A 193 -0.25 -23.17 -3.62
C SER A 193 -0.75 -22.47 -4.88
N VAL A 194 0.02 -21.53 -5.45
CA VAL A 194 -0.34 -20.81 -6.67
C VAL A 194 0.80 -20.78 -7.67
N THR A 195 0.48 -20.86 -8.97
CA THR A 195 1.50 -20.67 -10.01
C THR A 195 1.54 -19.20 -10.42
N LYS A 196 2.70 -18.56 -10.30
CA LYS A 196 2.97 -17.25 -10.92
C LYS A 196 2.97 -17.40 -12.44
N LEU A 197 2.14 -16.61 -13.13
CA LEU A 197 1.95 -16.75 -14.57
C LEU A 197 2.77 -15.72 -15.35
N PHE A 198 2.53 -14.45 -15.06
CA PHE A 198 3.21 -13.33 -15.71
C PHE A 198 3.07 -12.07 -14.85
N LYS A 199 3.84 -11.03 -15.16
CA LYS A 199 3.64 -9.66 -14.67
C LYS A 199 3.88 -8.67 -15.80
N LEU A 200 3.39 -7.45 -15.63
CA LEU A 200 3.56 -6.36 -16.59
C LEU A 200 4.56 -5.35 -16.06
N HIS A 201 5.46 -4.89 -16.92
CA HIS A 201 6.40 -3.80 -16.63
C HIS A 201 6.08 -2.60 -17.50
N GLY A 202 6.24 -1.40 -16.96
CA GLY A 202 6.24 -0.18 -17.76
C GLY A 202 7.36 -0.19 -18.81
N LEU A 203 7.13 0.51 -19.92
CA LEU A 203 8.11 0.77 -20.96
C LEU A 203 8.50 2.25 -20.92
N LYS A 204 9.54 2.60 -20.15
CA LYS A 204 10.27 3.87 -20.21
C LYS A 204 9.53 5.11 -19.69
N HIS A 205 8.83 4.98 -18.57
CA HIS A 205 7.97 6.04 -18.05
C HIS A 205 8.08 6.28 -16.54
N GLY A 206 8.95 5.56 -15.83
CA GLY A 206 9.14 5.73 -14.38
C GLY A 206 7.79 5.76 -13.65
N GLU A 207 7.60 6.75 -12.79
CA GLU A 207 6.36 6.93 -12.02
C GLU A 207 5.11 7.25 -12.87
N TRP A 208 5.24 7.63 -14.15
CA TRP A 208 4.07 8.04 -14.93
C TRP A 208 3.06 6.89 -15.13
N ILE A 209 3.53 5.65 -15.32
CA ILE A 209 2.63 4.49 -15.51
C ILE A 209 1.82 4.23 -14.23
N GLN A 210 2.46 4.13 -13.07
CA GLN A 210 1.75 3.97 -11.79
C GLN A 210 0.77 5.11 -11.48
N ASN A 211 1.05 6.33 -11.96
CA ASN A 211 0.18 7.49 -11.71
C ASN A 211 -0.99 7.65 -12.69
N ASN A 212 -1.00 6.90 -13.79
CA ASN A 212 -1.97 7.11 -14.87
C ASN A 212 -2.67 5.83 -15.34
N ILE A 213 -2.07 4.66 -15.16
CA ILE A 213 -2.55 3.40 -15.73
C ILE A 213 -2.77 2.34 -14.64
N LYS A 214 -3.83 1.56 -14.79
CA LYS A 214 -4.05 0.28 -14.10
C LYS A 214 -4.31 -0.82 -15.13
N ALA A 215 -3.96 -2.07 -14.80
CA ALA A 215 -4.15 -3.21 -15.68
C ALA A 215 -5.35 -4.04 -15.23
N SER A 216 -6.31 -4.24 -16.13
CA SER A 216 -7.44 -5.14 -15.90
C SER A 216 -7.30 -6.39 -16.74
N ILE A 217 -7.59 -7.53 -16.13
CA ILE A 217 -7.86 -8.79 -16.81
C ILE A 217 -9.37 -8.88 -16.98
N GLU A 218 -9.83 -9.14 -18.20
CA GLU A 218 -11.25 -9.22 -18.57
C GLU A 218 -11.53 -10.52 -19.32
N ASP A 219 -12.80 -10.94 -19.32
CA ASP A 219 -13.30 -12.08 -20.10
C ASP A 219 -12.45 -13.35 -19.89
N VAL A 220 -12.10 -13.67 -18.64
CA VAL A 220 -11.40 -14.92 -18.33
C VAL A 220 -12.32 -16.11 -18.65
N ARG A 221 -11.89 -16.97 -19.56
CA ARG A 221 -12.69 -18.10 -20.05
C ARG A 221 -11.87 -19.39 -20.03
N ALA A 222 -12.42 -20.40 -19.37
CA ALA A 222 -11.89 -21.77 -19.45
C ALA A 222 -12.08 -22.34 -20.87
N SER A 223 -11.15 -23.19 -21.29
CA SER A 223 -11.33 -23.96 -22.53
C SER A 223 -12.43 -25.00 -22.34
N THR A 224 -13.26 -25.18 -23.36
CA THR A 224 -14.22 -26.28 -23.45
C THR A 224 -13.69 -27.45 -24.29
N ASN A 225 -12.44 -27.38 -24.76
CA ASN A 225 -11.83 -28.38 -25.63
C ASN A 225 -10.70 -29.10 -24.89
N ASP A 226 -10.91 -30.38 -24.58
CA ASP A 226 -9.91 -31.20 -23.89
C ASP A 226 -8.62 -31.40 -24.71
N SER A 227 -8.67 -31.26 -26.04
CA SER A 227 -7.49 -31.35 -26.91
C SER A 227 -6.65 -30.06 -26.94
N ASP A 228 -7.25 -28.93 -26.54
CA ASP A 228 -6.57 -27.63 -26.40
C ASP A 228 -7.04 -26.99 -25.08
N PRO A 229 -6.48 -27.40 -23.93
CA PRO A 229 -7.02 -27.04 -22.62
C PRO A 229 -6.76 -25.58 -22.22
N TYR A 230 -6.08 -24.82 -23.08
CA TYR A 230 -5.71 -23.43 -22.82
C TYR A 230 -6.91 -22.51 -22.93
N GLY A 231 -7.27 -21.87 -21.82
CA GLY A 231 -8.28 -20.83 -21.81
C GLY A 231 -7.77 -19.50 -22.42
N THR A 232 -8.68 -18.53 -22.45
CA THR A 232 -8.42 -17.19 -23.02
C THR A 232 -8.78 -16.09 -22.04
N PHE A 233 -8.13 -14.94 -22.17
CA PHE A 233 -8.42 -13.75 -21.39
C PHE A 233 -8.01 -12.50 -22.17
N ASN A 234 -8.46 -11.33 -21.73
CA ASN A 234 -8.08 -10.05 -22.28
C ASN A 234 -7.18 -9.29 -21.29
N ILE A 235 -6.21 -8.54 -21.80
CA ILE A 235 -5.47 -7.55 -21.01
C ILE A 235 -5.91 -6.17 -21.45
N VAL A 236 -6.35 -5.34 -20.50
CA VAL A 236 -6.87 -4.01 -20.76
C VAL A 236 -6.15 -3.00 -19.87
N LEU A 237 -5.38 -2.12 -20.49
CA LEU A 237 -4.81 -0.97 -19.80
C LEU A 237 -5.88 0.11 -19.72
N ARG A 238 -6.16 0.57 -18.52
CA ARG A 238 -7.19 1.56 -18.22
C ARG A 238 -6.59 2.76 -17.52
N SER A 239 -7.25 3.91 -17.61
CA SER A 239 -6.89 5.05 -16.79
C SER A 239 -7.09 4.72 -15.31
N ILE A 240 -6.12 5.04 -14.47
CA ILE A 240 -6.21 4.78 -13.03
C ILE A 240 -7.38 5.52 -12.37
N LYS A 241 -7.73 6.68 -12.92
CA LYS A 241 -8.80 7.58 -12.43
C LYS A 241 -10.19 7.19 -12.91
N ASP A 242 -10.31 6.17 -13.75
CA ASP A 242 -11.62 5.67 -14.17
C ASP A 242 -12.29 4.87 -13.03
N SER A 243 -13.60 4.67 -13.16
CA SER A 243 -14.38 3.78 -12.30
C SER A 243 -15.04 2.71 -13.15
N ASP A 244 -15.50 1.64 -12.52
CA ASP A 244 -16.10 0.51 -13.25
C ASP A 244 -17.44 0.87 -13.92
N ASN A 245 -18.10 1.96 -13.50
CA ASN A 245 -19.26 2.52 -14.20
C ASN A 245 -18.88 3.31 -15.46
N ALA A 246 -17.63 3.78 -15.57
CA ALA A 246 -17.18 4.70 -16.60
C ALA A 246 -15.73 4.38 -17.03
N VAL A 247 -15.55 3.18 -17.58
CA VAL A 247 -14.24 2.65 -18.00
C VAL A 247 -13.61 3.51 -19.10
N LYS A 248 -12.34 3.85 -18.94
CA LYS A 248 -11.52 4.57 -19.94
C LYS A 248 -10.33 3.72 -20.35
N VAL A 249 -10.48 3.01 -21.45
CA VAL A 249 -9.44 2.14 -22.03
C VAL A 249 -8.35 2.97 -22.71
N VAL A 250 -7.10 2.66 -22.38
CA VAL A 250 -5.88 3.21 -22.98
C VAL A 250 -5.35 2.26 -24.07
N GLU A 251 -5.28 0.97 -23.76
CA GLU A 251 -4.82 -0.07 -24.69
C GLU A 251 -5.48 -1.41 -24.34
N ARG A 252 -5.70 -2.28 -25.33
CA ARG A 252 -6.40 -3.56 -25.13
C ARG A 252 -5.80 -4.66 -26.02
N PHE A 253 -5.55 -5.82 -25.41
CA PHE A 253 -5.09 -7.04 -26.06
C PHE A 253 -6.13 -8.14 -25.85
N ASN A 254 -6.88 -8.43 -26.90
CA ASN A 254 -7.98 -9.39 -26.83
C ASN A 254 -7.52 -10.83 -27.10
N ASN A 255 -8.21 -11.81 -26.53
CA ASN A 255 -8.01 -13.24 -26.75
C ASN A 255 -6.54 -13.63 -26.57
N CYS A 256 -5.92 -13.21 -25.47
CA CYS A 256 -4.60 -13.67 -25.05
C CYS A 256 -4.69 -15.11 -24.54
N SER A 257 -3.62 -15.87 -24.72
CA SER A 257 -3.49 -17.25 -24.26
C SER A 257 -2.12 -17.48 -23.63
N LEU A 258 -2.03 -18.43 -22.70
CA LEU A 258 -0.76 -18.87 -22.11
C LEU A 258 -0.07 -19.98 -22.91
N ASN A 259 -0.65 -20.43 -24.03
CA ASN A 259 -0.04 -21.44 -24.90
C ASN A 259 1.12 -20.86 -25.72
N PRO A 260 2.38 -21.27 -25.50
CA PRO A 260 3.54 -20.72 -26.23
C PRO A 260 3.49 -20.96 -27.75
N ASN A 261 2.80 -22.02 -28.17
CA ASN A 261 2.63 -22.38 -29.59
C ASN A 261 1.52 -21.58 -30.28
N SER A 262 0.64 -20.92 -29.52
CA SER A 262 -0.45 -20.14 -30.08
C SER A 262 0.06 -18.85 -30.74
N PRO A 263 -0.55 -18.40 -31.85
CA PRO A 263 -0.33 -17.04 -32.35
C PRO A 263 -0.85 -15.99 -31.36
N ASN A 264 -1.79 -16.39 -30.49
CA ASN A 264 -2.37 -15.54 -29.46
C ASN A 264 -1.61 -15.58 -28.13
N TYR A 265 -0.40 -16.16 -28.12
CA TYR A 265 0.42 -16.21 -26.92
C TYR A 265 0.65 -14.81 -26.35
N LEU A 266 0.52 -14.67 -25.03
CA LEU A 266 0.58 -13.37 -24.36
C LEU A 266 1.87 -12.60 -24.69
N ALA A 267 3.04 -13.24 -24.57
CA ALA A 267 4.31 -12.60 -24.86
C ALA A 267 4.45 -12.19 -26.34
N LYS A 268 3.80 -12.90 -27.28
CA LYS A 268 3.74 -12.48 -28.70
C LYS A 268 2.82 -11.27 -28.91
N LYS A 269 1.68 -11.23 -28.21
CA LYS A 269 0.67 -10.19 -28.38
C LYS A 269 1.07 -8.84 -27.82
N VAL A 270 1.69 -8.84 -26.64
CA VAL A 270 2.08 -7.61 -25.94
C VAL A 270 3.56 -7.30 -26.20
N GLY A 271 4.40 -8.34 -26.24
CA GLY A 271 5.85 -8.28 -26.31
C GLY A 271 6.54 -8.44 -24.96
N ASP A 272 7.79 -8.89 -25.00
CA ASP A 272 8.62 -9.20 -23.83
C ASP A 272 10.02 -8.57 -23.87
N ILE A 273 10.35 -7.79 -24.91
CA ILE A 273 11.68 -7.21 -25.07
C ILE A 273 11.98 -6.21 -23.94
N ASN A 274 13.08 -6.45 -23.24
CA ASN A 274 13.63 -5.59 -22.20
C ASN A 274 15.03 -5.08 -22.61
N MET A 275 15.32 -3.81 -22.38
CA MET A 275 16.64 -3.23 -22.61
C MET A 275 17.38 -3.09 -21.28
N VAL A 276 18.44 -3.87 -21.09
CA VAL A 276 19.25 -3.82 -19.87
C VAL A 276 20.59 -3.13 -20.18
N TRP A 277 20.94 -2.13 -19.38
CA TRP A 277 22.26 -1.51 -19.44
C TRP A 277 23.29 -2.40 -18.75
N LEU A 278 24.33 -2.81 -19.46
CA LEU A 278 25.45 -3.54 -18.88
C LEU A 278 26.58 -2.57 -18.59
N ASN A 279 26.91 -2.37 -17.31
CA ASN A 279 27.95 -1.43 -16.89
C ASN A 279 29.33 -1.82 -17.44
N ASP A 280 29.65 -3.11 -17.46
CA ASP A 280 30.96 -3.60 -17.95
C ASP A 280 31.13 -3.40 -19.45
N GLU A 281 30.07 -3.66 -20.23
CA GLU A 281 30.10 -3.54 -21.69
C GLU A 281 29.75 -2.12 -22.18
N ARG A 282 29.33 -1.23 -21.27
CA ARG A 282 28.85 0.14 -21.53
C ARG A 282 27.88 0.23 -22.71
N ARG A 283 26.97 -0.74 -22.82
CA ARG A 283 25.96 -0.82 -23.88
C ARG A 283 24.66 -1.41 -23.37
N TYR A 284 23.57 -1.14 -24.09
CA TYR A 284 22.30 -1.83 -23.90
C TYR A 284 22.34 -3.21 -24.54
N ARG A 285 21.78 -4.20 -23.84
CA ARG A 285 21.46 -5.52 -24.36
C ARG A 285 19.95 -5.68 -24.38
N GLU A 286 19.42 -6.12 -25.51
CA GLU A 286 18.03 -6.54 -25.65
C GLU A 286 17.90 -8.00 -25.18
N LEU A 287 16.97 -8.23 -24.27
CA LEU A 287 16.56 -9.54 -23.77
C LEU A 287 15.09 -9.74 -24.13
N GLY A 288 14.65 -10.96 -24.39
CA GLY A 288 13.28 -11.27 -24.85
C GLY A 288 13.25 -11.77 -26.29
N ALA A 289 12.12 -12.35 -26.70
CA ALA A 289 11.95 -12.99 -28.00
C ALA A 289 10.99 -12.23 -28.93
N TYR A 290 10.10 -11.43 -28.38
CA TYR A 290 8.96 -10.83 -29.09
C TYR A 290 8.95 -9.31 -28.91
N ALA A 291 9.02 -8.61 -30.05
CA ALA A 291 9.01 -7.14 -30.06
C ALA A 291 7.78 -6.56 -29.35
N ASN A 292 8.02 -5.55 -28.51
CA ASN A 292 6.98 -4.83 -27.79
C ASN A 292 5.96 -4.21 -28.76
N GLN A 293 4.74 -4.73 -28.72
CA GLN A 293 3.60 -4.21 -29.46
C GLN A 293 2.89 -3.11 -28.67
N SER A 294 2.90 -3.22 -27.35
CA SER A 294 2.36 -2.16 -26.48
C SER A 294 3.28 -0.94 -26.46
N LYS A 295 2.65 0.23 -26.35
CA LYS A 295 3.35 1.50 -26.13
C LYS A 295 3.72 1.74 -24.66
N PHE A 296 3.05 1.06 -23.74
CA PHE A 296 3.10 1.36 -22.32
C PHE A 296 3.74 0.25 -21.50
N VAL A 297 3.58 -1.01 -21.90
CA VAL A 297 3.99 -2.16 -21.07
C VAL A 297 4.68 -3.27 -21.86
N ARG A 298 5.50 -4.06 -21.18
CA ARG A 298 5.97 -5.38 -21.65
C ARG A 298 5.56 -6.45 -20.66
N VAL A 299 5.54 -7.69 -21.12
CA VAL A 299 5.26 -8.84 -20.27
C VAL A 299 6.58 -9.47 -19.81
N GLU A 300 6.64 -9.83 -18.53
CA GLU A 300 7.59 -10.83 -18.03
C GLU A 300 6.81 -12.12 -17.74
N MET A 301 7.12 -13.17 -18.50
CA MET A 301 6.52 -14.49 -18.29
C MET A 301 7.27 -15.25 -17.20
N ASN A 302 6.56 -16.04 -16.41
CA ASN A 302 7.20 -17.05 -15.60
C ASN A 302 7.93 -18.06 -16.50
N ALA A 303 9.16 -18.43 -16.15
CA ALA A 303 10.01 -19.27 -17.00
C ALA A 303 9.34 -20.62 -17.35
N THR A 304 8.75 -21.29 -16.35
CA THR A 304 8.10 -22.59 -16.55
C THR A 304 6.85 -22.47 -17.43
N VAL A 305 6.11 -21.36 -17.33
CA VAL A 305 4.96 -21.08 -18.21
C VAL A 305 5.43 -20.78 -19.64
N ASN A 306 6.53 -20.03 -19.80
CA ASN A 306 7.11 -19.72 -21.10
C ASN A 306 7.62 -20.95 -21.84
N GLU A 307 8.11 -21.94 -21.10
CA GLU A 307 8.54 -23.24 -21.62
C GLU A 307 7.38 -24.22 -21.84
N GLY A 308 6.16 -23.88 -21.41
CA GLY A 308 4.98 -24.76 -21.51
C GLY A 308 5.01 -25.94 -20.53
N GLY A 309 5.76 -25.82 -19.43
CA GLY A 309 5.93 -26.88 -18.42
C GLY A 309 4.88 -26.90 -17.31
N THR A 310 3.94 -25.96 -17.32
CA THR A 310 2.84 -25.88 -16.33
C THR A 310 1.55 -26.53 -16.85
N ASP A 311 0.56 -26.75 -15.97
CA ASP A 311 -0.75 -27.28 -16.39
C ASP A 311 -1.40 -26.33 -17.43
N PRO A 312 -1.80 -26.82 -18.63
CA PRO A 312 -2.37 -25.99 -19.68
C PRO A 312 -3.68 -25.28 -19.31
N ARG A 313 -4.39 -25.75 -18.26
CA ARG A 313 -5.66 -25.19 -17.82
C ARG A 313 -5.50 -23.93 -16.98
N LEU A 314 -4.27 -23.56 -16.59
CA LEU A 314 -4.04 -22.38 -15.75
C LEU A 314 -4.48 -21.10 -16.45
N LEU A 315 -5.13 -20.23 -15.69
CA LEU A 315 -5.68 -18.95 -16.11
C LEU A 315 -5.32 -17.89 -15.07
N PRO A 316 -5.15 -16.61 -15.48
CA PRO A 316 -5.00 -15.53 -14.52
C PRO A 316 -6.29 -15.41 -13.69
N PHE A 317 -6.17 -15.68 -12.40
CA PHE A 317 -7.29 -15.66 -11.45
C PHE A 317 -7.04 -14.75 -10.25
N GLY A 318 -5.80 -14.29 -10.07
CA GLY A 318 -5.44 -13.41 -8.99
C GLY A 318 -4.23 -12.56 -9.31
N VAL A 319 -3.86 -11.70 -8.35
CA VAL A 319 -2.67 -10.87 -8.45
C VAL A 319 -2.12 -10.53 -7.06
N HIS A 320 -0.79 -10.47 -6.96
CA HIS A 320 -0.10 -9.94 -5.78
C HIS A 320 -0.18 -8.40 -5.73
N GLY A 321 -0.47 -7.86 -4.56
CA GLY A 321 -0.44 -6.43 -4.30
C GLY A 321 0.99 -5.87 -4.18
N PRO A 322 1.13 -4.54 -4.00
CA PRO A 322 2.40 -3.90 -3.75
C PRO A 322 3.02 -4.34 -2.42
N MET A 323 4.32 -4.10 -2.27
CA MET A 323 5.00 -4.24 -0.98
C MET A 323 4.60 -3.11 -0.03
N LYS A 324 4.31 -3.44 1.23
CA LYS A 324 4.13 -2.48 2.32
C LYS A 324 5.08 -2.79 3.46
N PHE A 325 5.28 -1.84 4.36
CA PHE A 325 6.01 -2.11 5.60
C PHE A 325 5.16 -2.92 6.56
N GLN A 326 5.82 -3.80 7.30
CA GLN A 326 5.15 -4.65 8.27
C GLN A 326 4.54 -3.83 9.40
N THR A 327 3.40 -4.32 9.86
CA THR A 327 2.75 -3.81 11.06
C THR A 327 3.60 -4.11 12.29
N PHE A 328 3.73 -3.15 13.20
CA PHE A 328 4.46 -3.34 14.45
C PHE A 328 3.67 -2.78 15.64
N GLN A 329 3.95 -3.27 16.84
CA GLN A 329 3.26 -2.86 18.05
C GLN A 329 4.22 -2.18 19.03
N ILE A 330 3.78 -1.08 19.65
CA ILE A 330 4.50 -0.43 20.76
C ILE A 330 3.61 -0.39 21.99
N THR A 331 4.19 -0.73 23.13
CA THR A 331 3.56 -0.64 24.45
C THR A 331 4.14 0.55 25.23
N SER A 332 3.31 1.35 25.90
CA SER A 332 3.76 2.44 26.76
C SER A 332 4.55 1.91 27.95
N GLY A 333 5.59 2.64 28.36
CA GLY A 333 6.44 2.24 29.50
C GLY A 333 7.56 1.25 29.14
N THR A 334 7.67 0.80 27.89
CA THR A 334 8.83 0.02 27.41
C THR A 334 10.10 0.89 27.36
N THR A 335 11.21 0.33 27.85
CA THR A 335 12.54 0.98 27.86
C THR A 335 13.19 0.97 26.48
N ILE A 336 13.99 2.01 26.18
CA ILE A 336 14.66 2.23 24.87
C ILE A 336 15.41 0.99 24.35
N SER A 337 16.03 0.20 25.22
CA SER A 337 16.91 -0.92 24.84
C SER A 337 16.19 -2.13 24.22
N ASN A 338 14.85 -2.22 24.34
CA ASN A 338 14.06 -3.40 23.97
C ASN A 338 12.87 -3.10 23.02
N ALA A 339 12.76 -1.88 22.48
CA ALA A 339 11.43 -1.34 22.16
C ALA A 339 10.97 -1.34 20.69
N MET A 340 11.86 -1.34 19.70
CA MET A 340 11.44 -1.43 18.29
C MET A 340 11.57 -2.89 17.83
N PRO A 341 10.46 -3.53 17.43
CA PRO A 341 10.52 -4.82 16.75
C PRO A 341 11.54 -4.77 15.61
N GLY A 342 12.29 -5.85 15.38
CA GLY A 342 13.34 -5.88 14.36
C GLY A 342 12.83 -5.56 12.95
N ASN A 343 11.54 -5.76 12.69
CA ASN A 343 10.85 -5.44 11.44
C ASN A 343 10.23 -4.02 11.40
N ALA A 344 10.30 -3.24 12.48
CA ALA A 344 9.63 -1.94 12.55
C ALA A 344 10.33 -0.89 11.68
N MET A 345 9.53 -0.15 10.92
CA MET A 345 9.98 1.04 10.22
C MET A 345 9.78 2.30 11.06
N ALA A 346 10.50 2.42 12.16
CA ALA A 346 10.41 3.56 13.06
C ALA A 346 11.72 3.76 13.86
N THR A 347 12.07 5.01 14.12
CA THR A 347 13.19 5.41 14.98
C THR A 347 12.83 6.61 15.84
N ILE A 348 13.56 6.74 16.95
CA ILE A 348 13.54 7.91 17.83
C ILE A 348 14.82 8.75 17.74
N THR A 349 15.82 8.29 16.99
CA THR A 349 17.06 9.04 16.75
C THR A 349 16.76 10.29 15.92
N GLY A 350 17.23 11.46 16.38
CA GLY A 350 17.02 12.74 15.69
C GLY A 350 15.66 13.41 15.93
N LEU A 351 14.85 12.89 16.86
CA LEU A 351 13.59 13.53 17.28
C LEU A 351 13.81 14.54 18.41
N ILE A 352 12.94 15.57 18.49
CA ILE A 352 12.90 16.43 19.67
C ILE A 352 12.22 15.69 20.80
N ASN A 353 13.01 15.33 21.81
CA ASN A 353 12.51 14.90 23.10
C ASN A 353 11.70 16.04 23.73
N PRO A 354 10.55 15.75 24.37
CA PRO A 354 9.66 16.79 24.88
C PRO A 354 10.38 17.74 25.83
N GLU A 355 10.21 19.05 25.61
CA GLU A 355 10.70 20.07 26.52
C GLU A 355 9.92 19.95 27.85
N ARG A 356 10.60 19.38 28.86
CA ARG A 356 10.28 19.41 30.31
C ARG A 356 8.98 18.73 30.80
N TRP A 357 9.22 17.79 31.73
CA TRP A 357 8.40 17.49 32.92
C TRP A 357 6.93 17.06 32.72
N CYS A 358 6.73 15.75 32.63
CA CYS A 358 5.77 15.08 33.50
C CYS A 358 6.56 14.06 34.34
N GLY A 359 6.47 14.14 35.66
CA GLY A 359 7.31 13.43 36.64
C GLY A 359 7.06 11.92 36.72
N LEU A 360 7.35 11.19 35.66
CA LEU A 360 7.49 9.73 35.69
C LEU A 360 8.89 9.37 35.23
N GLN A 361 9.85 9.56 36.13
CA GLN A 361 11.09 8.83 36.06
C GLN A 361 10.73 7.40 36.48
N ALA A 362 10.83 6.43 35.57
CA ALA A 362 10.84 5.03 35.98
C ALA A 362 11.93 4.91 37.06
N ALA A 363 11.60 4.31 38.21
CA ALA A 363 12.57 4.03 39.25
C ALA A 363 13.72 3.23 38.61
N GLY A 364 14.86 3.88 38.36
CA GLY A 364 15.96 3.31 37.57
C GLY A 364 16.47 4.15 36.38
N GLY A 365 15.89 5.33 36.10
CA GLY A 365 16.53 6.32 35.20
C GLY A 365 16.54 5.99 33.71
N SER A 366 15.75 5.02 33.24
CA SER A 366 15.59 4.74 31.82
C SER A 366 14.46 5.60 31.21
N GLU A 367 14.71 6.23 30.06
CA GLU A 367 13.68 7.00 29.35
C GLU A 367 12.67 6.05 28.66
N ALA A 368 11.39 6.44 28.62
CA ALA A 368 10.32 5.69 27.96
C ALA A 368 10.22 6.06 26.47
N LEU A 369 10.04 5.05 25.60
CA LEU A 369 9.99 5.21 24.13
C LEU A 369 8.81 6.06 23.64
N ILE A 370 7.62 5.79 24.16
CA ILE A 370 6.40 6.59 23.94
C ILE A 370 5.88 7.00 25.29
N ARG A 371 5.70 8.30 25.50
CA ARG A 371 5.15 8.84 26.73
C ARG A 371 3.65 9.02 26.59
N THR A 372 2.91 8.39 27.50
CA THR A 372 1.51 8.74 27.81
C THR A 372 1.48 9.40 29.18
N SER A 373 0.54 10.30 29.45
CA SER A 373 0.39 10.92 30.78
C SER A 373 -0.37 10.02 31.76
N ASP A 374 -0.36 8.70 31.53
CA ASP A 374 -1.09 7.68 32.32
C ASP A 374 -0.38 7.38 33.67
N ALA A 375 0.11 8.41 34.35
CA ALA A 375 0.68 8.31 35.69
C ALA A 375 -0.33 7.70 36.66
N GLY A 376 -0.05 6.49 37.14
CA GLY A 376 -0.88 5.76 38.10
C GLY A 376 -1.95 4.85 37.49
N SER A 377 -1.98 4.66 36.16
CA SER A 377 -2.77 3.60 35.52
C SER A 377 -2.03 2.26 35.62
N THR A 378 -2.72 1.20 36.06
CA THR A 378 -2.23 -0.18 35.95
C THR A 378 -2.33 -0.74 34.52
N ALA A 379 -2.94 0.00 33.59
CA ALA A 379 -3.10 -0.39 32.19
C ALA A 379 -2.11 0.37 31.30
N ASN A 380 -1.18 -0.38 30.70
CA ASN A 380 -0.30 0.11 29.63
C ASN A 380 -1.13 0.37 28.37
N TRP A 381 -0.84 1.47 27.66
CA TRP A 381 -1.30 1.66 26.29
C TRP A 381 -0.55 0.72 25.36
N VAL A 382 -1.28 0.13 24.42
CA VAL A 382 -0.71 -0.69 23.36
C VAL A 382 -1.20 -0.10 22.04
N GLY A 383 -0.28 0.29 21.17
CA GLY A 383 -0.57 0.82 19.84
C GLY A 383 -0.07 -0.11 18.76
N ASN A 384 -0.96 -0.49 17.85
CA ASN A 384 -0.64 -1.22 16.63
C ASN A 384 -0.46 -0.21 15.48
N PHE A 385 0.74 -0.15 14.91
CA PHE A 385 1.12 0.78 13.84
C PHE A 385 1.02 0.05 12.51
N GLN A 386 -0.05 0.32 11.78
CA GLN A 386 -0.34 -0.28 10.48
C GLN A 386 0.04 0.69 9.37
N PHE A 387 0.85 0.25 8.42
CA PHE A 387 1.15 1.05 7.25
C PHE A 387 -0.03 1.01 6.25
N PRO A 388 -0.28 2.12 5.53
CA PRO A 388 -1.30 2.22 4.50
C PRO A 388 -1.13 1.13 3.42
N ASP A 389 -2.26 0.62 2.95
CA ASP A 389 -2.33 -0.28 1.81
C ASP A 389 -3.34 0.23 0.77
N LEU A 390 -3.24 -0.33 -0.43
CA LEU A 390 -4.27 -0.14 -1.44
C LEU A 390 -5.46 -1.01 -1.08
N ALA A 391 -6.67 -0.47 -1.14
CA ALA A 391 -7.82 -1.29 -0.82
C ALA A 391 -8.21 -2.21 -1.98
N LEU A 392 -8.83 -3.33 -1.59
CA LEU A 392 -9.49 -4.26 -2.47
C LEU A 392 -11.00 -3.98 -2.52
N ARG A 393 -11.62 -4.31 -3.65
CA ARG A 393 -13.08 -4.40 -3.74
C ARG A 393 -13.58 -5.51 -2.82
N VAL A 394 -14.55 -5.21 -1.97
CA VAL A 394 -15.11 -6.17 -1.01
C VAL A 394 -16.42 -6.74 -1.51
N SER A 395 -17.28 -5.94 -2.14
CA SER A 395 -18.57 -6.38 -2.68
C SER A 395 -18.67 -6.14 -4.18
N GLY A 396 -19.41 -7.02 -4.87
CA GLY A 396 -19.78 -6.82 -6.28
C GLY A 396 -20.65 -5.58 -6.48
N THR A 397 -21.30 -5.09 -5.43
CA THR A 397 -22.12 -3.87 -5.46
C THR A 397 -21.34 -2.59 -5.16
N ASP A 398 -20.07 -2.68 -4.77
CA ASP A 398 -19.26 -1.50 -4.44
C ASP A 398 -19.18 -0.57 -5.66
N GLY A 399 -19.21 0.75 -5.41
CA GLY A 399 -19.25 1.75 -6.46
C GLY A 399 -20.61 1.89 -7.16
N ASN A 400 -21.71 1.40 -6.55
CA ASN A 400 -23.07 1.50 -7.08
C ASN A 400 -23.24 0.89 -8.48
N LEU A 401 -22.59 -0.25 -8.71
CA LEU A 401 -22.70 -0.96 -9.98
C LEU A 401 -24.13 -1.50 -10.18
N ALA A 402 -24.62 -1.42 -11.41
CA ALA A 402 -25.94 -1.96 -11.77
C ALA A 402 -26.02 -3.49 -11.63
N SER A 403 -24.87 -4.17 -11.69
CA SER A 403 -24.75 -5.62 -11.50
C SER A 403 -23.41 -5.97 -10.88
N ALA A 404 -23.40 -6.92 -9.96
CA ALA A 404 -22.18 -7.48 -9.39
C ALA A 404 -21.27 -8.14 -10.43
N LYS A 405 -21.83 -8.54 -11.59
CA LYS A 405 -21.08 -9.13 -12.70
C LYS A 405 -20.25 -8.10 -13.49
N ALA A 406 -20.61 -6.82 -13.40
CA ALA A 406 -19.84 -5.74 -14.03
C ALA A 406 -18.66 -5.28 -13.16
N ALA A 407 -18.48 -5.89 -11.98
CA ALA A 407 -17.43 -5.52 -11.05
C ALA A 407 -16.06 -5.99 -11.54
N TYR A 408 -15.10 -5.09 -11.51
CA TYR A 408 -13.70 -5.46 -11.59
C TYR A 408 -13.22 -5.70 -10.16
N TRP A 409 -12.93 -6.96 -9.85
CA TRP A 409 -12.40 -7.36 -8.56
C TRP A 409 -10.92 -6.94 -8.39
N GLY A 410 -10.32 -7.21 -7.23
CA GLY A 410 -8.96 -6.79 -6.95
C GLY A 410 -8.88 -5.31 -6.53
N TYR A 411 -7.92 -4.59 -7.08
CA TYR A 411 -7.59 -3.21 -6.69
C TYR A 411 -8.76 -2.23 -6.91
N ASN A 412 -9.06 -1.44 -5.87
CA ASN A 412 -10.05 -0.38 -5.89
C ASN A 412 -9.39 1.01 -5.73
N SER A 413 -9.55 1.87 -6.75
CA SER A 413 -9.01 3.23 -6.77
C SER A 413 -9.95 4.32 -6.22
N GLY A 414 -11.15 3.96 -5.79
CA GLY A 414 -12.14 4.86 -5.20
C GLY A 414 -11.77 5.33 -3.79
N LYS A 415 -12.35 6.45 -3.35
CA LYS A 415 -12.15 7.00 -2.00
C LYS A 415 -12.75 6.13 -0.89
N SER A 416 -13.77 5.33 -1.22
CA SER A 416 -14.38 4.36 -0.31
C SER A 416 -15.09 3.26 -1.11
N ALA A 417 -15.76 2.32 -0.42
CA ALA A 417 -16.60 1.31 -1.08
C ALA A 417 -17.76 1.91 -1.89
N SER A 418 -18.25 3.11 -1.54
CA SER A 418 -19.37 3.77 -2.22
C SER A 418 -18.97 5.00 -3.04
N ASP A 419 -17.87 5.67 -2.68
CA ASP A 419 -17.35 6.83 -3.40
C ASP A 419 -16.38 6.39 -4.50
N THR A 420 -16.86 6.49 -5.74
CA THR A 420 -16.10 6.13 -6.96
C THR A 420 -15.15 7.21 -7.44
N ALA A 421 -15.11 8.38 -6.78
CA ALA A 421 -14.10 9.39 -7.10
C ALA A 421 -12.71 8.83 -6.83
N PHE A 422 -11.76 9.13 -7.73
CA PHE A 422 -10.39 8.69 -7.58
C PHE A 422 -9.79 9.15 -6.25
N CYS A 423 -9.10 8.24 -5.58
CA CYS A 423 -8.38 8.51 -4.35
C CYS A 423 -6.92 8.86 -4.64
N ASP A 424 -6.56 10.14 -4.50
CA ASP A 424 -5.19 10.59 -4.77
C ASP A 424 -4.14 9.91 -3.87
N SER A 425 -4.51 9.53 -2.64
CA SER A 425 -3.59 8.78 -1.75
C SER A 425 -3.19 7.40 -2.29
N CYS A 426 -3.92 6.83 -3.26
CA CYS A 426 -3.46 5.62 -3.94
C CYS A 426 -2.11 5.83 -4.64
N LEU A 427 -1.83 7.04 -5.13
CA LEU A 427 -0.56 7.37 -5.78
C LEU A 427 0.59 7.41 -4.78
N ASP A 428 0.33 7.81 -3.53
CA ASP A 428 1.33 7.87 -2.47
C ASP A 428 1.68 6.47 -1.92
N VAL A 429 0.73 5.52 -1.96
CA VAL A 429 0.94 4.13 -1.50
C VAL A 429 1.81 3.33 -2.47
N VAL A 430 1.72 3.60 -3.77
CA VAL A 430 2.43 2.82 -4.80
C VAL A 430 3.87 3.27 -5.05
N ARG A 431 4.35 4.29 -4.34
CA ARG A 431 5.70 4.81 -4.54
C ARG A 431 6.78 3.77 -4.24
N SER A 432 7.90 3.92 -4.93
CA SER A 432 9.12 3.15 -4.66
C SER A 432 9.47 3.20 -3.17
N LEU A 433 9.78 2.04 -2.60
CA LEU A 433 10.32 1.97 -1.25
C LEU A 433 11.75 2.52 -1.21
N PRO A 434 12.27 2.89 -0.04
CA PRO A 434 13.60 3.48 0.08
C PRO A 434 14.74 2.58 -0.37
N ASP A 435 15.91 3.19 -0.53
CA ASP A 435 17.18 2.49 -0.77
C ASP A 435 17.44 1.39 0.27
N GLY A 436 17.96 0.26 -0.18
CA GLY A 436 18.16 -0.94 0.64
C GLY A 436 16.91 -1.82 0.86
N ILE A 437 15.71 -1.38 0.47
CA ILE A 437 14.46 -2.15 0.67
C ILE A 437 13.75 -2.38 -0.67
N SER A 438 13.69 -3.63 -1.16
CA SER A 438 13.07 -3.90 -2.46
C SER A 438 11.59 -3.50 -2.50
N SER A 439 11.21 -2.78 -3.55
CA SER A 439 9.80 -2.42 -3.83
C SER A 439 9.01 -3.58 -4.44
N PHE A 440 9.68 -4.68 -4.78
CA PHE A 440 9.18 -5.71 -5.68
C PHE A 440 9.33 -7.13 -5.15
N ALA A 441 10.16 -7.34 -4.14
CA ALA A 441 10.38 -8.62 -3.50
C ALA A 441 10.54 -8.46 -1.98
N SER A 442 10.04 -9.42 -1.21
CA SER A 442 10.43 -9.58 0.19
C SER A 442 11.64 -10.51 0.28
N ALA A 443 12.69 -10.05 0.95
CA ALA A 443 13.73 -10.93 1.46
C ALA A 443 13.30 -11.54 2.81
N SER A 444 13.88 -12.68 3.19
CA SER A 444 13.75 -13.21 4.55
C SER A 444 14.32 -12.19 5.55
N ALA A 445 13.52 -11.84 6.57
CA ALA A 445 13.78 -10.75 7.53
C ALA A 445 13.68 -9.30 6.98
N SER A 446 13.07 -9.08 5.80
CA SER A 446 12.75 -7.73 5.31
C SER A 446 11.75 -7.02 6.23
N PRO A 447 11.82 -5.68 6.42
CA PRO A 447 10.76 -4.91 7.09
C PRO A 447 9.47 -4.80 6.27
N THR A 448 9.39 -5.48 5.12
CA THR A 448 8.25 -5.42 4.20
C THR A 448 7.51 -6.74 4.09
N GLU A 449 6.25 -6.65 3.67
CA GLU A 449 5.35 -7.76 3.35
C GLU A 449 4.49 -7.39 2.14
N VAL A 450 3.94 -8.40 1.44
CA VAL A 450 2.96 -8.16 0.37
C VAL A 450 1.69 -7.60 1.02
N SER A 451 1.18 -6.47 0.53
CA SER A 451 0.06 -5.77 1.18
C SER A 451 -1.21 -6.60 1.25
N TRP A 452 -1.46 -7.35 0.18
CA TRP A 452 -2.56 -8.29 0.00
C TRP A 452 -2.27 -9.17 -1.20
N VAL A 453 -2.89 -10.35 -1.25
CA VAL A 453 -3.08 -11.10 -2.47
C VAL A 453 -4.56 -11.14 -2.78
N PHE A 454 -4.92 -10.94 -4.05
CA PHE A 454 -6.29 -11.09 -4.53
C PHE A 454 -6.40 -12.37 -5.36
N SER A 455 -7.47 -13.14 -5.15
CA SER A 455 -7.83 -14.29 -6.00
C SER A 455 -9.36 -14.37 -6.19
N LEU A 456 -9.78 -14.67 -7.42
CA LEU A 456 -11.18 -14.98 -7.74
C LEU A 456 -11.67 -16.25 -7.04
N ASP A 457 -10.76 -17.16 -6.66
CA ASP A 457 -11.12 -18.34 -5.86
C ASP A 457 -11.61 -17.99 -4.45
N ASP A 458 -11.28 -16.79 -3.96
CA ASP A 458 -11.69 -16.26 -2.65
C ASP A 458 -12.99 -15.43 -2.72
N LEU A 459 -13.72 -15.49 -3.84
CA LEU A 459 -15.06 -14.93 -3.93
C LEU A 459 -16.08 -15.86 -3.28
N LYS A 460 -16.88 -15.33 -2.35
CA LYS A 460 -18.02 -16.04 -1.75
C LYS A 460 -19.35 -15.47 -2.25
N GLY A 461 -20.39 -16.28 -2.23
CA GLY A 461 -21.75 -15.81 -2.53
C GLY A 461 -22.26 -14.85 -1.44
N ALA A 462 -22.85 -13.73 -1.86
CA ALA A 462 -23.34 -12.68 -0.96
C ALA A 462 -24.84 -12.36 -1.21
N GLY A 463 -25.66 -13.42 -1.28
CA GLY A 463 -27.07 -13.35 -1.66
C GLY A 463 -27.32 -13.62 -3.14
N ALA A 464 -28.56 -13.42 -3.60
CA ALA A 464 -28.93 -13.66 -4.99
C ALA A 464 -28.21 -12.68 -5.92
N ASN A 465 -27.47 -13.22 -6.91
CA ASN A 465 -26.75 -12.44 -7.94
C ASN A 465 -25.68 -11.45 -7.40
N ASN A 466 -25.10 -11.72 -6.23
CA ASN A 466 -23.99 -10.95 -5.70
C ASN A 466 -22.88 -11.85 -5.15
N ALA A 467 -21.67 -11.32 -5.12
CA ALA A 467 -20.51 -11.95 -4.48
C ALA A 467 -19.82 -10.93 -3.58
N MET A 468 -18.99 -11.44 -2.69
CA MET A 468 -18.07 -10.62 -1.91
C MET A 468 -16.72 -11.30 -1.81
N TYR A 469 -15.66 -10.50 -1.82
CA TYR A 469 -14.30 -10.95 -1.63
C TYR A 469 -14.02 -11.15 -0.13
N GLN A 470 -13.44 -12.30 0.23
CA GLN A 470 -12.82 -12.51 1.52
C GLN A 470 -11.61 -13.41 1.36
N SER A 471 -10.45 -12.85 1.66
CA SER A 471 -9.18 -13.56 1.71
C SER A 471 -9.30 -14.84 2.54
N GLY A 472 -8.81 -15.95 1.99
CA GLY A 472 -8.79 -17.28 2.63
C GLY A 472 -10.15 -17.99 2.66
N SER A 473 -11.20 -17.44 2.04
CA SER A 473 -12.51 -18.11 1.99
C SER A 473 -12.49 -19.41 1.20
N ARG A 474 -11.56 -19.56 0.24
CA ARG A 474 -11.31 -20.82 -0.47
C ARG A 474 -10.77 -21.91 0.47
N ALA A 475 -9.76 -21.59 1.26
CA ALA A 475 -9.17 -22.49 2.27
C ALA A 475 -10.21 -22.89 3.33
N ALA A 476 -11.05 -21.93 3.74
CA ALA A 476 -12.10 -22.12 4.74
C ALA A 476 -13.31 -22.93 4.23
N GLY A 477 -13.34 -23.30 2.94
CA GLY A 477 -14.46 -24.05 2.37
C GLY A 477 -15.74 -23.22 2.13
N ALA A 478 -15.64 -21.89 2.13
CA ALA A 478 -16.78 -20.98 2.08
C ALA A 478 -16.91 -20.20 0.75
N SER A 479 -15.91 -20.27 -0.13
CA SER A 479 -15.94 -19.61 -1.43
C SER A 479 -16.85 -20.32 -2.43
N ILE A 480 -17.18 -19.63 -3.52
CA ILE A 480 -17.96 -20.18 -4.63
C ILE A 480 -17.25 -21.40 -5.23
N SER A 481 -15.93 -21.30 -5.48
CA SER A 481 -15.18 -22.44 -6.01
C SER A 481 -15.16 -23.58 -5.01
N ALA A 482 -14.94 -23.32 -3.71
CA ALA A 482 -14.98 -24.34 -2.66
C ALA A 482 -16.31 -25.11 -2.60
N LEU A 483 -17.44 -24.40 -2.65
CA LEU A 483 -18.78 -25.00 -2.52
C LEU A 483 -19.24 -25.73 -3.78
N SER A 484 -18.78 -25.30 -4.95
CA SER A 484 -19.11 -25.92 -6.24
C SER A 484 -18.16 -27.05 -6.64
N GLY A 485 -16.98 -27.14 -6.02
CA GLY A 485 -15.95 -28.13 -6.35
C GLY A 485 -15.11 -27.78 -7.58
N GLY A 486 -15.18 -26.54 -8.07
CA GLY A 486 -14.41 -26.11 -9.25
C GLY A 486 -14.36 -24.60 -9.45
N TYR A 487 -13.25 -24.12 -10.02
CA TYR A 487 -13.04 -22.69 -10.32
C TYR A 487 -14.01 -22.14 -11.40
N THR A 488 -14.50 -23.00 -12.31
CA THR A 488 -15.32 -22.58 -13.44
C THR A 488 -16.65 -21.98 -13.00
N SER A 489 -17.19 -22.38 -11.85
CA SER A 489 -18.44 -21.82 -11.33
C SER A 489 -18.34 -20.32 -11.01
N VAL A 490 -17.14 -19.81 -10.70
CA VAL A 490 -16.91 -18.37 -10.53
C VAL A 490 -17.12 -17.65 -11.88
N LEU A 491 -16.59 -18.23 -12.96
CA LEU A 491 -16.73 -17.70 -14.33
C LEU A 491 -18.15 -17.86 -14.86
N ASP A 492 -18.81 -18.99 -14.60
CA ASP A 492 -20.20 -19.25 -15.04
C ASP A 492 -21.19 -18.26 -14.41
N LEU A 493 -20.90 -17.77 -13.20
CA LEU A 493 -21.68 -16.71 -12.56
C LEU A 493 -21.42 -15.32 -13.18
N GLY A 494 -20.37 -15.18 -13.99
CA GLY A 494 -19.96 -13.94 -14.65
C GLY A 494 -18.98 -13.09 -13.84
N TYR A 495 -18.23 -13.69 -12.91
CA TYR A 495 -17.17 -13.02 -12.19
C TYR A 495 -15.81 -13.36 -12.83
N ASP A 496 -15.51 -12.68 -13.94
CA ASP A 496 -14.41 -13.03 -14.85
C ASP A 496 -13.40 -11.89 -15.04
N SER A 497 -13.50 -10.84 -14.22
CA SER A 497 -12.77 -9.58 -14.42
C SER A 497 -12.17 -9.05 -13.12
N PHE A 498 -10.90 -8.64 -13.15
CA PHE A 498 -10.19 -8.06 -12.01
C PHE A 498 -9.09 -7.09 -12.41
N THR A 499 -8.63 -6.26 -11.49
CA THR A 499 -7.69 -5.16 -11.74
C THR A 499 -6.51 -5.18 -10.79
N ALA A 500 -5.34 -4.84 -11.34
CA ALA A 500 -4.07 -4.70 -10.66
C ALA A 500 -3.53 -3.26 -10.81
N PRO A 501 -2.90 -2.70 -9.76
CA PRO A 501 -2.15 -1.45 -9.85
C PRO A 501 -0.75 -1.71 -10.42
N PHE A 502 -0.16 -0.66 -10.99
CA PHE A 502 1.30 -0.58 -11.15
C PHE A 502 1.88 0.12 -9.93
N PHE A 503 3.08 -0.28 -9.53
CA PHE A 503 3.79 0.30 -8.40
C PHE A 503 5.30 0.26 -8.60
N GLY A 504 5.98 1.02 -7.75
CA GLY A 504 7.42 1.02 -7.52
C GLY A 504 8.25 1.90 -8.44
#